data_AF-A0A9P8EAV1-F1
#
_entry.id   AF-A0A9P8EAV1-F1
#
_cell.length_a   1.000
_cell.length_b   1.000
_cell.length_c   1.000
_cell.angle_alpha   90.00
_cell.angle_beta   90.00
_cell.angle_gamma   90.00
#
_symmetry.space_group_name_H-M   'P 1'
#
loop_
_entity.id
_entity.type
_entity.pdbx_description
1 polymer ?
#
loop_
_entity_poly.entity_id
_entity_poly.type
_entity_poly.pdbx_seq_one_letter_code
_entity_poly.pdbx_strand_id
1 'polypeptide(L)'
;MAPQLQPLARSDSKTKFFQRLGLSSQDSSDNRLYELMKNEAIQGRERILSSPNSLLPQLRDDPNASIQPPYSNVQICESAVHNEILRIYRESSPETKFIYEKGHDTESFNEENWIIRWMLCKLG
;
A
#
# COMPACT_ATOMS: atom_id res chain seq x y z
N MET A 1 4.39 -17.31 -7.76
CA MET A 1 4.58 -16.45 -8.93
C MET A 1 5.38 -15.24 -8.52
N ALA A 2 6.56 -15.07 -9.10
CA ALA A 2 7.31 -13.82 -9.04
C ALA A 2 6.49 -12.68 -9.69
N PRO A 3 6.71 -11.42 -9.29
CA PRO A 3 5.96 -10.30 -9.83
C PRO A 3 6.32 -10.10 -11.31
N GLN A 4 5.31 -9.83 -12.14
CA GLN A 4 5.48 -9.59 -13.58
C GLN A 4 6.28 -8.30 -13.85
N LEU A 5 6.10 -7.30 -12.98
CA LEU A 5 6.83 -6.05 -12.99
C LEU A 5 7.79 -6.01 -11.80
N GLN A 6 9.03 -5.60 -12.09
CA GLN A 6 10.05 -5.38 -11.08
C GLN A 6 9.58 -4.32 -10.06
N PRO A 7 9.89 -4.46 -8.76
CA PRO A 7 9.60 -3.45 -7.76
C PRO A 7 10.23 -2.08 -8.06
N LEU A 8 9.57 -1.01 -7.64
CA LEU A 8 10.14 0.34 -7.61
C LEU A 8 10.61 0.70 -6.20
N ALA A 9 11.61 1.57 -6.10
CA ALA A 9 12.01 2.11 -4.82
C ALA A 9 10.93 3.06 -4.29
N ARG A 10 10.76 3.12 -2.96
CA ARG A 10 9.80 4.03 -2.30
C ARG A 10 10.08 5.51 -2.61
N SER A 11 11.33 5.85 -2.90
CA SER A 11 11.76 7.20 -3.28
C SER A 11 11.45 7.56 -4.75
N ASP A 12 11.14 6.59 -5.61
CA ASP A 12 10.89 6.85 -7.04
C ASP A 12 9.67 7.74 -7.27
N SER A 13 9.67 8.50 -8.37
CA SER A 13 8.63 9.49 -8.67
C SER A 13 7.35 8.84 -9.25
N LYS A 14 6.23 9.59 -9.20
CA LYS A 14 4.98 9.20 -9.88
C LYS A 14 5.19 8.94 -11.37
N THR A 15 6.05 9.71 -12.04
CA THR A 15 6.38 9.49 -13.45
C THR A 15 7.03 8.12 -13.70
N LYS A 16 7.99 7.72 -12.86
CA LYS A 16 8.60 6.39 -12.95
C LYS A 16 7.59 5.27 -12.65
N PHE A 17 6.69 5.52 -11.70
CA PHE A 17 5.60 4.60 -11.38
C PHE A 17 4.68 4.39 -12.58
N PHE A 18 4.21 5.47 -13.22
CA PHE A 18 3.40 5.39 -14.44
C PHE A 18 4.12 4.63 -15.55
N GLN A 19 5.39 4.98 -15.80
CA GLN A 19 6.21 4.29 -16.79
C GLN A 19 6.35 2.79 -16.50
N ARG A 20 6.55 2.40 -15.23
CA ARG A 20 6.67 0.99 -14.83
C ARG A 20 5.38 0.21 -15.05
N LEU A 21 4.23 0.86 -14.84
CA LEU A 21 2.92 0.24 -15.01
C LEU A 21 2.42 0.26 -16.48
N GLY A 22 3.13 0.97 -17.37
CA GLY A 22 2.70 1.19 -18.75
C GLY A 22 1.55 2.20 -18.87
N LEU A 23 1.39 3.09 -17.87
CA LEU A 23 0.37 4.11 -17.82
C LEU A 23 0.89 5.45 -18.36
N SER A 24 0.00 6.24 -18.96
CA SER A 24 0.26 7.58 -19.47
C SER A 24 -0.43 8.64 -18.61
N SER A 25 0.31 9.66 -18.19
CA SER A 25 -0.29 10.81 -17.49
C SER A 25 -1.11 11.72 -18.42
N GLN A 26 -1.04 11.51 -19.73
CA GLN A 26 -1.84 12.25 -20.71
C GLN A 26 -3.17 11.55 -21.03
N ASP A 27 -3.31 10.27 -20.67
CA ASP A 27 -4.55 9.51 -20.87
C ASP A 27 -5.48 9.71 -19.66
N SER A 28 -6.72 10.14 -19.92
CA SER A 28 -7.72 10.34 -18.87
C SER A 28 -8.13 9.03 -18.19
N SER A 29 -8.11 7.91 -18.91
CA SER A 29 -8.43 6.58 -18.40
C SER A 29 -7.38 6.10 -17.40
N ASP A 30 -6.10 6.26 -17.74
CA ASP A 30 -4.98 5.88 -16.87
C ASP A 30 -4.91 6.76 -15.61
N ASN A 31 -5.18 8.06 -15.77
CA ASN A 31 -5.29 8.96 -14.62
C ASN A 31 -6.45 8.55 -13.70
N ARG A 32 -7.61 8.19 -14.26
CA ARG A 32 -8.75 7.67 -13.48
C ARG A 32 -8.38 6.39 -12.75
N LEU A 33 -7.70 5.46 -13.43
CA LEU A 33 -7.22 4.22 -12.82
C LEU A 33 -6.26 4.49 -11.65
N TYR A 34 -5.33 5.41 -11.82
CA TYR A 34 -4.43 5.83 -10.74
C TYR A 34 -5.18 6.43 -9.54
N GLU A 35 -6.20 7.27 -9.78
CA GLU A 35 -7.00 7.83 -8.69
C GLU A 35 -7.81 6.75 -7.96
N LEU A 36 -8.30 5.72 -8.65
CA LEU A 36 -8.92 4.56 -8.01
C LEU A 36 -7.92 3.82 -7.09
N MET A 37 -6.72 3.52 -7.60
CA MET A 37 -5.66 2.90 -6.80
C MET A 37 -5.30 3.75 -5.57
N LYS A 38 -5.24 5.07 -5.76
CA LYS A 38 -4.95 6.02 -4.69
C LYS A 38 -6.04 6.03 -3.62
N ASN A 39 -7.31 5.99 -4.02
CA ASN A 39 -8.44 5.94 -3.09
C ASN A 39 -8.43 4.65 -2.25
N GLU A 40 -8.13 3.50 -2.86
CA GLU A 40 -7.98 2.23 -2.13
C GLU A 40 -6.83 2.30 -1.11
N ALA A 41 -5.69 2.86 -1.52
CA ALA A 41 -4.54 3.05 -0.63
C ALA A 41 -4.82 4.05 0.50
N ILE A 42 -5.58 5.12 0.25
CA ILE A 42 -6.03 6.07 1.28
C ILE A 42 -6.89 5.34 2.30
N GLN A 43 -7.90 4.58 1.85
CA GLN A 43 -8.76 3.82 2.75
C GLN A 43 -7.98 2.82 3.60
N GLY A 44 -7.00 2.12 3.01
CA GLY A 44 -6.16 1.21 3.76
C GLY A 44 -5.26 1.92 4.76
N ARG A 45 -4.70 3.08 4.39
CA ARG A 45 -3.93 3.91 5.30
C ARG A 45 -4.76 4.39 6.49
N GLU A 46 -5.98 4.89 6.27
CA GLU A 46 -6.88 5.29 7.36
C GLU A 46 -7.15 4.15 8.34
N ARG A 47 -7.33 2.91 7.84
CA ARG A 47 -7.50 1.73 8.69
C ARG A 47 -6.26 1.43 9.53
N ILE A 48 -5.07 1.50 8.92
CA ILE A 48 -3.80 1.29 9.63
C ILE A 48 -3.67 2.30 10.77
N LEU A 49 -3.85 3.59 10.48
CA LEU A 49 -3.61 4.67 11.44
C LEU A 49 -4.69 4.79 12.51
N SER A 50 -5.85 4.15 12.33
CA SER A 50 -6.96 4.19 13.30
C SER A 50 -7.07 2.92 14.14
N SER A 51 -6.33 1.85 13.83
CA SER A 51 -6.46 0.56 14.52
C SER A 51 -5.36 0.34 15.57
N PRO A 52 -5.70 0.12 16.85
CA PRO A 52 -4.71 -0.18 17.89
C PRO A 52 -3.88 -1.44 17.58
N ASN A 53 -4.44 -2.38 16.82
CA ASN A 53 -3.73 -3.59 16.39
C ASN A 53 -2.60 -3.30 15.39
N SER A 54 -2.59 -2.10 14.80
CA SER A 54 -1.52 -1.69 13.89
C SER A 54 -0.29 -1.14 14.61
N LEU A 55 -0.41 -0.82 15.90
CA LEU A 55 0.68 -0.24 16.68
C LEU A 55 1.83 -1.23 16.89
N LEU A 56 3.03 -0.70 17.08
CA LEU A 56 4.16 -1.44 17.61
C LEU A 56 3.76 -2.11 18.95
N PRO A 57 4.15 -3.37 19.21
CA PRO A 57 3.76 -4.09 20.43
C PRO A 57 4.06 -3.31 21.71
N GLN A 58 5.20 -2.63 21.74
CA GLN A 58 5.66 -1.78 22.84
C GLN A 58 4.68 -0.65 23.18
N LEU A 59 4.05 -0.06 22.17
CA LEU A 59 3.12 1.06 22.32
C LEU A 59 1.70 0.58 22.58
N ARG A 60 1.36 -0.60 22.05
CA ARG A 60 0.05 -1.23 22.23
C ARG A 60 -0.13 -1.78 23.64
N ASP A 61 0.93 -2.39 24.17
CA ASP A 61 0.89 -3.14 25.43
C ASP A 61 1.30 -2.25 26.64
N ASP A 62 1.67 -0.99 26.41
CA ASP A 62 2.00 -0.01 27.47
C ASP A 62 0.72 0.61 28.08
N PRO A 63 0.38 0.30 29.34
CA PRO A 63 -0.82 0.84 30.00
C PRO A 63 -0.75 2.36 30.25
N ASN A 64 0.43 2.99 30.14
CA ASN A 64 0.62 4.42 30.33
C ASN A 64 0.71 5.20 29.01
N ALA A 65 0.75 4.51 27.87
CA ALA A 65 0.81 5.14 26.56
C ALA A 65 -0.56 5.78 26.21
N SER A 66 -0.71 7.08 26.50
CA SER A 66 -1.87 7.86 26.04
C SER A 66 -1.74 8.21 24.56
N ILE A 67 -1.71 7.19 23.70
CA ILE A 67 -1.57 7.34 22.24
C ILE A 67 -2.95 7.18 21.62
N GLN A 68 -3.40 8.23 20.93
CA GLN A 68 -4.69 8.27 20.27
C GLN A 68 -4.51 8.30 18.75
N PRO A 69 -5.45 7.73 17.98
CA PRO A 69 -5.44 7.83 16.53
C PRO A 69 -5.71 9.28 16.06
N PRO A 70 -5.27 9.66 14.85
CA PRO A 70 -4.50 8.86 13.91
C PRO A 70 -3.06 8.66 14.39
N TYR A 71 -2.62 7.41 14.41
CA TYR A 71 -1.24 7.06 14.75
C TYR A 71 -0.29 7.58 13.68
N SER A 72 0.93 7.92 14.08
CA SER A 72 2.00 8.29 13.15
C SER A 72 2.64 7.05 12.53
N ASN A 73 3.23 7.18 11.33
CA ASN A 73 3.88 6.05 10.64
C ASN A 73 4.98 5.38 11.49
N VAL A 74 5.66 6.13 12.38
CA VAL A 74 6.70 5.59 13.26
C VAL A 74 6.16 4.73 14.41
N GLN A 75 4.85 4.83 14.69
CA GLN A 75 4.16 4.05 15.72
C GLN A 75 3.55 2.76 15.16
N ILE A 76 3.51 2.60 13.83
CA ILE A 76 2.89 1.46 13.15
C ILE A 76 3.91 0.34 12.95
N CYS A 77 3.49 -0.90 13.19
CA CYS A 77 4.31 -2.07 12.91
C CYS A 77 4.24 -2.50 11.44
N GLU A 78 5.36 -3.03 10.93
CA GLU A 78 5.49 -3.49 9.55
C GLU A 78 4.50 -4.62 9.19
N SER A 79 4.19 -5.51 10.14
CA SER A 79 3.20 -6.57 9.93
C SER A 79 1.79 -6.02 9.67
N ALA A 80 1.42 -4.88 10.26
CA ALA A 80 0.14 -4.26 10.00
C ALA A 80 0.08 -3.64 8.60
N VAL A 81 1.16 -2.98 8.16
CA VAL A 81 1.29 -2.49 6.79
C VAL A 81 1.21 -3.65 5.80
N HIS A 82 1.93 -4.74 6.07
CA HIS A 82 1.92 -5.94 5.23
C HIS A 82 0.53 -6.59 5.15
N ASN A 83 -0.16 -6.77 6.28
CA ASN A 83 -1.54 -7.29 6.29
C ASN A 83 -2.50 -6.40 5.49
N GLU A 84 -2.35 -5.07 5.58
CA GLU A 84 -3.16 -4.14 4.82
C GLU A 84 -2.85 -4.18 3.32
N ILE A 85 -1.60 -4.39 2.92
CA ILE A 85 -1.23 -4.60 1.51
C ILE A 85 -2.00 -5.80 0.93
N LEU A 86 -2.00 -6.93 1.64
CA LEU A 86 -2.74 -8.12 1.21
C LEU A 86 -4.25 -7.89 1.22
N ARG A 87 -4.76 -7.13 2.19
CA ARG A 87 -6.17 -6.78 2.27
C ARG A 87 -6.61 -5.92 1.09
N ILE A 88 -5.89 -4.84 0.79
CA ILE A 88 -6.16 -3.98 -0.37
C ILE A 88 -6.15 -4.84 -1.64
N TYR A 89 -5.16 -5.72 -1.80
CA TYR A 89 -5.14 -6.60 -2.96
C TYR A 89 -6.38 -7.50 -3.05
N ARG A 90 -6.83 -8.09 -1.95
CA ARG A 90 -8.01 -8.98 -1.93
C ARG A 90 -9.32 -8.23 -2.18
N GLU A 91 -9.44 -7.01 -1.68
CA GLU A 91 -10.66 -6.19 -1.73
C GLU A 91 -10.69 -5.18 -2.90
N SER A 92 -9.60 -5.07 -3.67
CA SER A 92 -9.48 -4.11 -4.77
C SER A 92 -10.54 -4.30 -5.85
N SER A 93 -10.96 -3.21 -6.50
CA SER A 93 -11.89 -3.29 -7.63
C SER A 93 -11.30 -4.11 -8.78
N PRO A 94 -12.13 -4.68 -9.67
CA PRO A 94 -11.63 -5.38 -10.85
C PRO A 94 -10.69 -4.53 -11.72
N GLU A 95 -10.90 -3.20 -11.78
CA GLU A 95 -10.06 -2.31 -12.58
C GLU A 95 -8.65 -2.18 -12.01
N THR A 96 -8.51 -2.00 -10.69
CA THR A 96 -7.22 -1.86 -10.03
C THR A 96 -6.54 -3.21 -9.80
N LYS A 97 -7.32 -4.28 -9.61
CA LYS A 97 -6.84 -5.66 -9.43
C LYS A 97 -5.91 -6.10 -10.55
N PHE A 98 -6.29 -5.83 -11.81
CA PHE A 98 -5.47 -6.17 -12.98
C PHE A 98 -4.09 -5.51 -12.96
N ILE A 99 -3.96 -4.30 -12.40
CA ILE A 99 -2.67 -3.65 -12.22
C ILE A 99 -1.91 -4.28 -11.07
N TYR A 100 -2.57 -4.54 -9.93
CA TYR A 100 -1.94 -5.12 -8.76
C TYR A 100 -1.40 -6.53 -8.99
N GLU A 101 -2.07 -7.36 -9.81
CA GLU A 101 -1.57 -8.68 -10.20
C GLU A 101 -0.16 -8.62 -10.80
N LYS A 102 0.16 -7.56 -11.53
CA LYS A 102 1.49 -7.38 -12.12
C LYS A 102 2.59 -7.18 -11.08
N GLY A 103 2.26 -6.72 -9.88
CA GLY A 103 3.20 -6.49 -8.78
C GLY A 103 3.06 -7.47 -7.62
N HIS A 104 2.20 -8.48 -7.75
CA HIS A 104 1.95 -9.48 -6.73
C HIS A 104 3.06 -10.54 -6.76
N ASP A 105 3.78 -10.68 -5.65
CA ASP A 105 4.78 -11.70 -5.43
C ASP A 105 4.21 -12.74 -4.46
N THR A 106 4.16 -13.99 -4.89
CA THR A 106 3.75 -15.17 -4.11
C THR A 106 4.86 -16.23 -4.03
N GLU A 107 6.00 -15.97 -4.65
CA GLU A 107 7.16 -16.88 -4.68
C GLU A 107 8.18 -16.55 -3.59
N SER A 108 8.30 -15.26 -3.25
CA SER A 108 9.13 -14.83 -2.13
C SER A 108 8.62 -15.38 -0.80
N PHE A 109 9.53 -15.50 0.17
CA PHE A 109 9.22 -15.98 1.52
C PHE A 109 8.04 -15.24 2.17
N ASN A 110 7.89 -13.96 1.84
CA ASN A 110 6.72 -13.18 2.19
C ASN A 110 5.96 -12.86 0.90
N GLU A 111 4.68 -13.24 0.86
CA GLU A 111 3.74 -12.69 -0.11
C GLU A 111 3.82 -11.16 -0.05
N GLU A 112 3.73 -10.44 -1.16
CA GLU A 112 3.82 -8.98 -1.14
C GLU A 112 3.14 -8.41 -2.39
N ASN A 113 2.70 -7.16 -2.33
CA ASN A 113 2.37 -6.40 -3.51
C ASN A 113 3.12 -5.06 -3.52
N TRP A 114 4.17 -4.97 -4.33
CA TRP A 114 5.04 -3.79 -4.32
C TRP A 114 4.33 -2.53 -4.84
N ILE A 115 3.32 -2.69 -5.70
CA ILE A 115 2.54 -1.57 -6.26
C ILE A 115 1.73 -0.92 -5.14
N ILE A 116 0.99 -1.72 -4.37
CA ILE A 116 0.21 -1.25 -3.22
C ILE A 116 1.14 -0.67 -2.15
N ARG A 117 2.26 -1.34 -1.85
CA ARG A 117 3.32 -0.82 -0.97
C ARG A 117 3.75 0.58 -1.38
N TRP A 118 4.07 0.77 -2.66
CA TRP A 118 4.51 2.05 -3.20
C TRP A 118 3.44 3.12 -3.03
N MET A 119 2.17 2.80 -3.31
CA MET A 119 1.04 3.71 -3.11
C MET A 119 0.92 4.16 -1.65
N LEU A 120 0.98 3.23 -0.70
CA LEU A 120 0.93 3.55 0.74
C LEU A 120 2.09 4.46 1.17
N CYS A 121 3.30 4.26 0.62
CA CYS A 121 4.46 5.11 0.91
C CYS A 121 4.35 6.52 0.34
N LYS A 122 3.54 6.75 -0.71
CA LYS A 122 3.36 8.08 -1.32
C LYS A 122 2.27 8.94 -0.70
N LEU A 123 1.45 8.36 0.17
CA LEU A 123 0.38 9.07 0.88
C LEU A 123 0.85 9.76 2.17
N GLY A 124 2.15 9.69 2.49
CA GLY A 124 2.76 10.27 3.69
C GLY A 124 3.51 11.58 3.42
#